data_AF-A0A4D5SGY2-F1
#
_entry.id   AF-A0A4D5SGY2-F1
#
_cell.length_a   1.000
_cell.length_b   1.000
_cell.length_c   1.000
_cell.angle_alpha   90.00
_cell.angle_beta   90.00
_cell.angle_gamma   90.00
#
_symmetry.space_group_name_H-M   'P 1'
#
loop_
_entity.id
_entity.type
_entity.pdbx_description
1 polymer ?
#
loop_
_entity_poly.entity_id
_entity_poly.type
_entity_poly.pdbx_seq_one_letter_code
_entity_poly.pdbx_strand_id
1 'polypeptide(L)'
;SAPLIHDPLLTQYINQLGNRLVASAYSVRMPFHFYLVRNDEINAFAFFGGNVVLHSALFRVSDNESQLASVLAHEISHVTQRHLARAMEDQQRQAPLTWVGTFGSILLAMVSPTMGMAALSSTLAGTQQGRISF
;
A
#
# COMPACT_ATOMS: atom_id res chain seq x y z
N SER A 1 -6.03 -2.39 20.63
CA SER A 1 -4.56 -2.43 20.50
C SER A 1 -4.19 -3.65 19.69
N ALA A 2 -3.31 -3.54 18.69
CA ALA A 2 -2.83 -4.74 17.98
C ALA A 2 -1.99 -5.60 18.94
N PRO A 3 -2.15 -6.93 18.96
CA PRO A 3 -1.45 -7.81 19.89
C PRO A 3 0.01 -8.04 19.43
N LEU A 4 0.85 -7.02 19.57
CA LEU A 4 2.28 -7.11 19.28
C LEU A 4 2.96 -8.19 20.13
N ILE A 5 3.83 -8.96 19.50
CA ILE A 5 4.68 -9.96 20.16
C ILE A 5 5.98 -9.26 20.55
N HIS A 6 6.28 -9.23 21.84
CA HIS A 6 7.47 -8.58 22.42
C HIS A 6 8.51 -9.60 22.90
N ASP A 7 8.41 -10.85 22.46
CA ASP A 7 9.42 -11.87 22.79
C ASP A 7 10.80 -11.45 22.22
N PRO A 8 11.85 -11.36 23.06
CA PRO A 8 13.14 -10.86 22.61
C PRO A 8 13.81 -11.72 21.54
N LEU A 9 13.60 -13.04 21.56
CA LEU A 9 14.22 -13.97 20.60
C LEU A 9 13.54 -13.83 19.23
N LEU A 10 12.20 -13.83 19.20
CA LEU A 10 11.45 -13.63 17.96
C LEU A 10 11.71 -12.24 17.37
N THR A 11 11.74 -11.21 18.22
CA THR A 11 12.04 -9.83 17.79
C THR A 11 13.45 -9.73 17.23
N GLN A 12 14.44 -10.34 17.88
CA GLN A 12 15.81 -10.38 17.38
C GLN A 12 15.90 -11.10 16.04
N TYR A 13 15.26 -12.28 15.93
CA TYR A 13 15.26 -13.09 14.71
C TYR A 13 14.72 -12.33 13.50
N ILE A 14 13.50 -11.77 13.60
CA ILE A 14 12.88 -11.04 12.48
C ILE A 14 13.69 -9.80 12.09
N ASN A 15 14.29 -9.11 13.06
CA ASN A 15 15.11 -7.94 12.78
C ASN A 15 16.44 -8.34 12.13
N GLN A 16 17.07 -9.44 12.54
CA GLN A 16 18.29 -9.95 11.90
C GLN A 16 18.03 -10.38 10.45
N LEU A 17 16.97 -11.17 10.23
CA LEU A 17 16.57 -11.60 8.90
C LEU A 17 16.22 -10.40 8.01
N GLY A 18 15.37 -9.50 8.50
CA GLY A 18 14.96 -8.30 7.80
C GLY A 18 16.15 -7.40 7.44
N ASN A 19 17.05 -7.14 8.38
CA ASN A 19 18.25 -6.32 8.13
C ASN A 19 19.21 -6.97 7.12
N ARG A 20 19.34 -8.30 7.13
CA ARG A 20 20.12 -9.02 6.11
C ARG A 20 19.54 -8.82 4.70
N LEU A 21 18.22 -8.82 4.57
CA LEU A 21 17.54 -8.58 3.30
C LEU A 21 17.67 -7.11 2.87
N VAL A 22 17.46 -6.16 3.79
CA VAL A 22 17.61 -4.72 3.53
C VAL A 22 19.04 -4.37 3.09
N ALA A 23 20.06 -4.99 3.68
CA ALA A 23 21.46 -4.78 3.30
C ALA A 23 21.75 -5.16 1.84
N SER A 24 20.96 -6.06 1.25
CA SER A 24 21.07 -6.46 -0.16
C SER A 24 20.08 -5.72 -1.07
N ALA A 25 19.19 -4.88 -0.51
CA ALA A 25 18.14 -4.21 -1.26
C ALA A 25 18.67 -2.92 -1.92
N TYR A 26 18.15 -2.63 -3.11
CA TYR A 26 18.44 -1.38 -3.81
C TYR A 26 17.58 -0.22 -3.30
N SER A 27 18.11 1.00 -3.37
CA SER A 27 17.36 2.24 -3.11
C SER A 27 16.75 2.33 -1.70
N VAL A 28 17.40 1.78 -0.69
CA VAL A 28 17.02 1.97 0.71
C VAL A 28 17.31 3.43 1.11
N ARG A 29 16.25 4.17 1.49
CA ARG A 29 16.33 5.61 1.82
C ARG A 29 15.91 5.94 3.25
N MET A 30 15.56 4.92 4.04
CA MET A 30 15.01 5.08 5.39
C MET A 30 15.34 3.85 6.23
N PRO A 31 15.36 3.97 7.57
CA PRO A 31 15.52 2.81 8.44
C PRO A 31 14.32 1.86 8.29
N PHE A 32 14.58 0.58 8.54
CA PHE A 32 13.55 -0.44 8.57
C PHE A 32 13.29 -0.91 10.01
N HIS A 33 12.02 -1.15 10.32
CA HIS A 33 11.57 -1.69 11.59
C HIS A 33 10.63 -2.85 11.34
N PHE A 34 10.91 -3.99 11.95
CA PHE A 34 10.13 -5.22 11.77
C PHE A 34 9.34 -5.53 13.04
N TYR A 35 8.04 -5.73 12.88
CA TYR A 35 7.11 -6.00 13.97
C TYR A 35 6.41 -7.33 13.74
N LEU A 36 6.22 -8.08 14.81
CA LEU A 36 5.45 -9.32 14.79
C LEU A 36 4.15 -9.11 15.56
N VAL A 37 3.03 -9.47 14.94
CA VAL A 37 1.69 -9.39 15.51
C VAL A 37 1.14 -10.79 15.68
N ARG A 38 0.58 -11.08 16.86
CA ARG A 38 -0.12 -12.34 17.12
C ARG A 38 -1.42 -12.36 16.33
N ASN A 39 -1.43 -13.04 15.21
CA ASN A 39 -2.59 -13.23 14.36
C ASN A 39 -2.47 -14.57 13.62
N ASP A 40 -3.56 -15.32 13.56
CA ASP A 40 -3.67 -16.62 12.90
C ASP A 40 -4.00 -16.54 11.41
N GLU A 41 -4.35 -15.35 10.91
CA GLU A 41 -4.49 -15.06 9.49
C GLU A 41 -3.13 -14.79 8.84
N ILE A 42 -2.90 -15.39 7.68
CA ILE A 42 -1.66 -15.22 6.90
C ILE A 42 -1.64 -13.81 6.30
N ASN A 43 -0.77 -12.94 6.80
CA ASN A 43 -0.58 -11.61 6.24
C ASN A 43 0.78 -11.00 6.61
N ALA A 44 1.27 -10.11 5.77
CA ALA A 44 2.30 -9.13 6.05
C ALA A 44 2.00 -7.85 5.28
N PHE A 45 2.44 -6.71 5.80
CA PHE A 45 2.29 -5.45 5.09
C PHE A 45 3.34 -4.45 5.56
N ALA A 46 3.68 -3.51 4.68
CA ALA A 46 4.51 -2.38 5.02
C ALA A 46 3.78 -1.04 4.88
N PHE A 47 4.20 -0.05 5.66
CA PHE A 47 3.68 1.32 5.59
C PHE A 47 4.80 2.35 5.73
N PHE A 48 4.41 3.63 5.70
CA PHE A 48 5.35 4.75 5.75
C PHE A 48 6.36 4.64 6.88
N GLY A 49 7.57 5.13 6.65
CA GLY A 49 8.64 5.11 7.65
C GLY A 49 9.47 3.83 7.66
N GLY A 50 9.28 2.91 6.70
CA GLY A 50 10.03 1.64 6.66
C GLY A 50 9.55 0.61 7.69
N ASN A 51 8.31 0.75 8.15
CA ASN A 51 7.71 -0.17 9.10
C ASN A 51 7.10 -1.36 8.35
N VAL A 52 7.55 -2.56 8.69
CA VAL A 52 7.07 -3.84 8.13
C VAL A 52 6.44 -4.66 9.26
N VAL A 53 5.21 -5.09 9.07
CA VAL A 53 4.44 -5.88 10.03
C VAL A 53 4.21 -7.27 9.48
N LEU A 54 4.48 -8.27 10.31
CA LEU A 54 4.27 -9.68 10.02
C LEU A 54 3.25 -10.26 10.98
N HIS A 55 2.36 -11.12 10.49
CA HIS A 55 1.52 -11.95 11.34
C HIS A 55 2.26 -13.22 11.77
N SER A 56 2.03 -13.68 13.00
CA SER A 56 2.61 -14.92 13.53
C SER A 56 2.25 -16.17 12.70
N ALA A 57 1.11 -16.16 12.01
CA ALA A 57 0.71 -17.23 11.10
C ALA A 57 1.77 -17.54 10.03
N LEU A 58 2.57 -16.54 9.61
CA LEU A 58 3.64 -16.74 8.62
C LEU A 58 4.70 -17.75 9.08
N PHE A 59 4.99 -17.82 10.38
CA PHE A 59 5.89 -18.85 10.92
C PHE A 59 5.30 -20.25 10.86
N ARG A 60 3.97 -20.38 11.01
CA ARG A 60 3.28 -21.68 10.98
C ARG A 60 3.19 -22.24 9.55
N VAL A 61 3.08 -21.37 8.55
CA VAL A 61 2.86 -21.77 7.15
C VAL A 61 4.13 -21.79 6.32
N SER A 62 5.23 -21.22 6.80
CA SER A 62 6.52 -21.28 6.11
C SER A 62 7.25 -22.57 6.49
N ASP A 63 7.53 -23.42 5.50
CA ASP A 63 8.28 -24.67 5.70
C ASP A 63 9.76 -24.42 6.01
N ASN A 64 10.28 -23.27 5.58
CA ASN A 64 11.67 -22.89 5.77
C ASN A 64 11.85 -21.37 5.80
N GLU A 65 13.04 -20.93 6.24
CA GLU A 65 13.39 -19.51 6.37
C GLU A 65 13.35 -18.77 5.02
N SER A 66 13.65 -19.43 3.90
CA SER A 66 13.65 -18.77 2.59
C SER A 66 12.24 -18.39 2.15
N GLN A 67 11.22 -19.18 2.49
CA GLN A 67 9.82 -18.82 2.24
C GLN A 67 9.41 -17.59 3.06
N LEU A 68 9.74 -17.55 4.36
CA LEU A 68 9.50 -16.37 5.19
C LEU A 68 10.24 -15.14 4.66
N ALA A 69 11.52 -15.31 4.32
CA ALA A 69 12.36 -14.27 3.74
C ALA A 69 11.79 -13.73 2.42
N SER A 70 11.15 -14.58 1.60
CA SER A 70 10.50 -14.13 0.36
C SER A 70 9.37 -13.14 0.62
N VAL A 71 8.56 -13.35 1.65
CA VAL A 71 7.49 -12.44 2.07
C VAL A 71 8.07 -11.14 2.62
N LEU A 72 9.08 -11.20 3.49
CA LEU A 72 9.77 -9.99 3.95
C LEU A 72 10.38 -9.20 2.78
N ALA A 73 11.03 -9.87 1.82
CA ALA A 73 11.62 -9.23 0.66
C ALA A 73 10.58 -8.55 -0.24
N HIS A 74 9.40 -9.15 -0.38
CA HIS A 74 8.24 -8.54 -1.06
C HIS A 74 7.84 -7.23 -0.39
N GLU A 75 7.66 -7.23 0.94
CA GLU A 75 7.29 -6.04 1.70
C GLU A 75 8.38 -4.96 1.69
N ILE A 76 9.66 -5.34 1.81
CA ILE A 76 10.79 -4.42 1.66
C ILE A 76 10.76 -3.75 0.29
N SER A 77 10.44 -4.52 -0.76
CA SER A 77 10.34 -4.00 -2.13
C SER A 77 9.18 -3.02 -2.29
N HIS A 78 8.05 -3.23 -1.60
CA HIS A 78 6.97 -2.24 -1.56
C HIS A 78 7.42 -0.90 -0.95
N VAL A 79 8.22 -0.94 0.11
CA VAL A 79 8.78 0.25 0.75
C VAL A 79 9.78 0.95 -0.15
N THR A 80 10.80 0.24 -0.65
CA THR A 80 11.88 0.85 -1.45
C THR A 80 11.36 1.45 -2.76
N GLN A 81 10.36 0.81 -3.37
CA GLN A 81 9.69 1.31 -4.56
C GLN A 81 8.61 2.36 -4.26
N ARG A 82 8.40 2.73 -2.99
CA ARG A 82 7.40 3.73 -2.57
C ARG A 82 5.99 3.41 -3.09
N HIS A 83 5.61 2.13 -3.18
CA HIS A 83 4.34 1.72 -3.81
C HIS A 83 3.14 2.45 -3.19
N LEU A 84 3.03 2.46 -1.87
CA LEU A 84 1.95 3.16 -1.16
C LEU A 84 1.98 4.67 -1.38
N ALA A 85 3.17 5.29 -1.36
CA ALA A 85 3.29 6.73 -1.60
C ALA A 85 2.88 7.11 -3.02
N ARG A 86 3.33 6.35 -4.04
CA ARG A 86 2.95 6.57 -5.44
C ARG A 86 1.44 6.39 -5.64
N ALA A 87 0.85 5.35 -5.07
CA ALA A 87 -0.59 5.14 -5.13
C ALA A 87 -1.38 6.32 -4.54
N MET A 88 -0.93 6.88 -3.42
CA MET A 88 -1.55 8.08 -2.82
C MET A 88 -1.30 9.35 -3.65
N GLU A 89 -0.09 9.54 -4.18
CA GLU A 89 0.26 10.66 -5.07
C GLU A 89 -0.59 10.64 -6.35
N ASP A 90 -0.78 9.47 -6.96
CA ASP A 90 -1.58 9.29 -8.16
C ASP A 90 -3.07 9.51 -7.89
N GLN A 91 -3.58 9.01 -6.76
CA GLN A 91 -4.95 9.31 -6.32
C GLN A 91 -5.17 10.83 -6.14
N GLN A 92 -4.20 11.53 -5.55
CA GLN A 92 -4.27 12.98 -5.37
C GLN A 92 -4.20 13.74 -6.70
N ARG A 93 -3.40 13.27 -7.67
CA ARG A 93 -3.29 13.85 -9.02
C ARG A 93 -4.55 13.70 -9.86
N GLN A 94 -5.38 12.69 -9.61
CA GLN A 94 -6.66 12.51 -10.31
C GLN A 94 -7.78 13.42 -9.75
N ALA A 95 -7.61 13.97 -8.54
CA ALA A 95 -8.63 14.80 -7.90
C ALA A 95 -8.95 16.09 -8.68
N PRO A 96 -7.98 16.89 -9.19
CA PRO A 96 -8.27 18.10 -9.96
C PRO A 96 -9.10 17.85 -11.22
N LEU A 97 -8.82 16.78 -11.97
CA LEU A 97 -9.57 16.39 -13.17
C LEU A 97 -11.04 16.06 -12.83
N THR A 98 -11.26 15.34 -11.74
CA THR A 98 -12.59 15.01 -11.23
C THR A 98 -13.37 16.27 -10.85
N TRP A 99 -12.72 17.19 -10.14
CA TRP A 99 -13.32 18.47 -9.77
C TRP A 99 -13.65 19.33 -10.98
N VAL A 100 -12.74 19.45 -11.95
CA VAL A 100 -12.97 20.21 -13.19
C VAL A 100 -14.16 19.65 -13.98
N GLY A 101 -14.25 18.32 -14.14
CA GLY A 101 -15.40 17.71 -14.82
C GLY A 101 -16.72 17.88 -14.06
N THR A 102 -16.68 17.83 -12.73
CA THR A 102 -17.86 18.04 -11.88
C THR A 102 -18.33 19.50 -11.94
N PHE A 103 -17.42 20.47 -11.81
CA PHE A 103 -17.79 21.88 -11.95
C PHE A 103 -18.26 22.20 -13.37
N GLY A 104 -17.60 21.69 -14.40
CA GLY A 104 -18.01 21.83 -15.79
C GLY A 104 -19.42 21.28 -16.05
N SER A 105 -19.77 20.13 -15.47
CA SER A 105 -21.11 19.55 -15.60
C SER A 105 -22.18 20.34 -14.84
N ILE A 106 -21.87 20.95 -13.70
CA ILE A 106 -22.77 21.91 -13.03
C ILE A 106 -23.04 23.13 -13.93
N LEU A 107 -22.00 23.66 -14.58
CA LEU A 107 -22.16 24.78 -15.53
C LEU A 107 -23.05 24.39 -16.72
N LEU A 108 -22.87 23.18 -17.27
CA LEU A 108 -23.71 22.66 -18.35
C LEU A 108 -25.16 22.40 -17.91
N ALA A 109 -25.38 21.99 -16.65
CA ALA A 109 -26.71 21.78 -16.09
C ALA A 109 -27.55 23.07 -16.06
N MET A 110 -26.90 24.23 -15.91
CA MET A 110 -27.57 25.54 -15.98
C MET A 110 -28.06 25.86 -17.41
N VAL A 111 -27.42 25.31 -18.44
CA VAL A 111 -27.86 25.46 -19.85
C VAL A 111 -28.90 24.41 -20.20
N SER A 112 -28.67 23.15 -19.83
CA SER A 112 -29.60 22.04 -20.02
C SER A 112 -29.37 20.97 -18.94
N PRO A 113 -30.42 20.61 -18.16
CA PRO A 113 -30.32 19.54 -17.17
C PRO A 113 -29.83 18.21 -17.77
N THR A 114 -30.29 17.88 -18.99
CA THR A 114 -29.91 16.65 -19.69
C THR A 114 -28.43 16.64 -20.07
N MET A 115 -27.90 17.77 -20.55
CA MET A 115 -26.46 17.89 -20.87
C MET A 115 -25.59 17.84 -19.61
N GLY A 116 -26.01 18.51 -18.54
CA GLY A 116 -25.31 18.47 -17.25
C GLY A 116 -25.22 17.05 -16.70
N MET A 117 -26.34 16.30 -16.70
CA MET A 117 -26.35 14.91 -16.26
C MET A 117 -25.50 13.98 -17.13
N ALA A 118 -25.52 14.17 -18.45
CA ALA A 118 -24.68 13.41 -19.37
C ALA A 118 -23.18 13.70 -19.20
N ALA A 119 -22.82 14.97 -18.93
CA ALA A 119 -21.44 15.37 -18.66
C ALA A 119 -20.96 14.88 -17.27
N LEU A 120 -21.85 14.85 -16.29
CA LEU A 120 -21.54 14.35 -14.95
C LEU A 120 -21.34 12.83 -14.98
N SER A 121 -22.20 12.08 -15.68
CA SER A 121 -22.05 10.64 -15.85
C SER A 121 -20.78 10.27 -16.62
N SER A 122 -20.42 11.04 -17.66
CA SER A 122 -19.17 10.83 -18.40
C SER A 122 -17.93 11.15 -17.54
N THR A 123 -17.98 12.20 -16.71
CA THR A 123 -16.91 12.52 -15.75
C THR A 123 -16.73 11.38 -14.73
N LEU A 124 -17.81 10.87 -14.16
CA LEU A 124 -17.77 9.75 -13.23
C LEU A 124 -17.25 8.46 -13.90
N ALA A 125 -17.69 8.18 -15.12
CA ALA A 125 -17.21 7.03 -15.89
C ALA A 125 -15.71 7.16 -16.23
N GLY A 126 -15.25 8.34 -16.66
CA GLY A 126 -13.84 8.60 -16.97
C GLY A 126 -12.94 8.48 -15.75
N THR A 127 -13.39 8.97 -14.59
CA THR A 127 -12.65 8.84 -13.32
C THR A 127 -12.62 7.41 -12.80
N GLN A 128 -13.72 6.65 -12.94
CA GLN A 128 -13.72 5.22 -12.66
C GLN A 128 -12.78 4.44 -13.60
N GLN A 129 -12.82 4.72 -14.90
CA GLN A 129 -11.97 4.06 -15.90
C GLN A 129 -10.47 4.27 -15.61
N GLY A 130 -10.08 5.48 -15.20
CA GLY A 130 -8.69 5.82 -14.84
C GLY A 130 -8.17 5.10 -13.59
N ARG A 131 -9.02 4.46 -12.78
CA ARG A 131 -8.59 3.63 -11.64
C ARG A 131 -8.29 2.18 -12.02
N ILE A 132 -8.73 1.75 -13.21
CA ILE A 132 -8.64 0.36 -13.67
C ILE A 132 -7.52 0.20 -14.72
N SER A 133 -7.07 1.30 -15.31
CA SER A 133 -5.94 1.33 -16.25
C SER A 133 -4.63 1.33 -15.48
N PHE A 134 -4.00 0.14 -15.36
CA PHE A 134 -2.62 -0.05 -14.89
C PHE A 134 -1.68 -0.18 -16.09
#